data_AF-A0A5M7B8Y1-F1
#
_entry.id   AF-A0A5M7B8Y1-F1
#
_cell.length_a   1.000
_cell.length_b   1.000
_cell.length_c   1.000
_cell.angle_alpha   90.00
_cell.angle_beta   90.00
_cell.angle_gamma   90.00
#
_symmetry.space_group_name_H-M   'P 1'
#
loop_
_entity.id
_entity.type
_entity.pdbx_description
1 polymer ?
#
loop_
_entity_poly.entity_id
_entity_poly.type
_entity_poly.pdbx_seq_one_letter_code
_entity_poly.pdbx_strand_id
1 'polypeptide(L)' 'MAIYEYDCPRCGRFETHQAIGTAADSHACPGCRCSARRVFSAPHLTTVPQQLSAALAREERSRSDPEVVTEVPPSRR' A
#
# COMPACT_ATOMS: atom_id res chain seq x y z
N MET A 1 -0.77 -18.62 16.59
CA MET A 1 -0.68 -18.91 15.13
C MET A 1 -0.69 -17.59 14.40
N ALA A 2 0.24 -17.36 13.48
CA ALA A 2 0.30 -16.18 12.60
C ALA A 2 -0.31 -16.51 11.23
N ILE A 3 -0.90 -15.51 10.57
CA ILE A 3 -1.45 -15.63 9.23
C ILE A 3 -0.39 -15.18 8.23
N TYR A 4 -0.20 -15.98 7.17
CA TYR A 4 0.72 -15.70 6.08
C TYR A 4 -0.02 -15.81 4.75
N GLU A 5 0.17 -14.83 3.88
CA GLU A 5 -0.45 -14.75 2.56
C GLU A 5 0.52 -15.20 1.46
N TYR A 6 0.00 -15.97 0.51
CA TYR A 6 0.72 -16.48 -0.64
C TYR A 6 -0.06 -16.19 -1.93
N ASP A 7 0.65 -15.93 -3.02
CA ASP A 7 0.09 -15.58 -4.33
C ASP A 7 0.44 -16.67 -5.35
N CYS A 8 -0.59 -17.42 -5.75
CA CYS A 8 -0.47 -18.43 -6.78
C CYS A 8 -0.71 -17.81 -8.16
N PRO A 9 0.18 -18.04 -9.16
CA PRO A 9 0.01 -17.48 -10.50
C PRO A 9 -1.20 -18.02 -11.28
N ARG A 10 -1.88 -19.05 -10.77
CA ARG A 10 -3.06 -19.68 -11.40
C ARG A 10 -4.35 -19.47 -10.63
N CYS A 11 -4.31 -19.62 -9.30
CA CYS A 11 -5.50 -19.60 -8.46
C CYS A 11 -5.69 -18.28 -7.71
N GLY A 12 -4.69 -17.41 -7.69
CA GLY A 12 -4.71 -16.17 -6.89
C GLY A 12 -4.23 -16.38 -5.46
N ARG A 13 -4.66 -15.49 -4.57
CA ARG A 13 -4.15 -15.39 -3.20
C ARG A 13 -4.84 -16.34 -2.23
N PHE A 14 -4.09 -16.82 -1.26
CA PHE A 14 -4.61 -17.63 -0.16
C PHE A 14 -3.79 -17.42 1.12
N GLU A 15 -4.39 -17.79 2.24
CA GLU A 15 -3.80 -17.64 3.57
C GLU A 15 -3.45 -18.99 4.20
N THR A 16 -2.40 -19.01 5.03
CA THR A 16 -2.02 -20.16 5.85
C THR A 16 -1.76 -19.74 7.29
N HIS A 17 -2.09 -20.61 8.24
CA HIS A 17 -1.80 -20.40 9.66
C HIS A 17 -0.57 -21.21 10.06
N GLN A 18 0.47 -20.52 10.51
CA GLN A 18 1.74 -21.16 10.90
C GLN A 18 2.28 -20.59 12.21
N ALA A 19 3.31 -21.23 12.77
CA ALA A 19 4.04 -20.64 13.88
C ALA A 19 4.71 -19.34 13.43
N ILE A 20 4.83 -18.38 14.35
CA ILE A 20 5.44 -17.10 14.01
C ILE A 20 6.91 -17.33 13.63
N GLY A 21 7.32 -16.81 12.46
CA GLY A 21 8.68 -16.93 11.95
C GLY A 21 8.99 -18.20 11.16
N THR A 22 8.02 -19.09 10.94
CA THR A 22 8.25 -20.37 10.21
C THR A 22 7.78 -20.36 8.77
N ALA A 23 7.26 -19.24 8.26
CA ALA A 23 6.74 -19.13 6.90
C ALA A 23 7.87 -19.15 5.86
N ALA A 24 7.88 -20.17 5.01
CA ALA A 24 8.78 -20.29 3.87
C ALA A 24 8.46 -19.25 2.77
N ASP A 25 9.45 -18.96 1.90
CA ASP A 25 9.30 -18.04 0.77
C ASP A 25 8.30 -18.51 -0.29
N SER A 26 8.00 -19.81 -0.32
CA SER A 26 6.97 -20.38 -1.18
C SER A 26 6.16 -21.46 -0.47
N HIS A 27 4.92 -21.64 -0.92
CA HIS A 27 4.00 -22.65 -0.41
C HIS A 27 3.25 -23.32 -1.55
N ALA A 28 2.93 -24.60 -1.42
CA ALA A 28 2.12 -25.31 -2.40
C ALA A 28 0.69 -24.76 -2.39
N CYS A 29 0.17 -24.37 -3.56
CA CYS A 29 -1.21 -23.91 -3.69
C CYS A 29 -2.20 -25.05 -3.37
N PRO A 30 -3.20 -24.85 -2.48
CA PRO A 30 -4.20 -25.88 -2.17
C PRO A 30 -5.03 -26.33 -3.38
N GLY A 31 -5.23 -25.47 -4.37
CA GLY A 31 -6.00 -25.77 -5.58
C GLY A 31 -5.21 -26.50 -6.66
N CYS A 32 -4.09 -25.91 -7.12
CA CYS A 32 -3.35 -26.42 -8.27
C CYS A 32 -1.98 -27.04 -7.94
N ARG A 33 -1.56 -27.05 -6.67
CA ARG A 33 -0.27 -27.57 -6.17
C ARG A 33 0.98 -26.90 -6.76
N CYS A 34 0.85 -25.87 -7.59
CA CYS A 34 1.98 -25.05 -8.03
C CYS A 34 2.62 -24.29 -6.85
N SER A 35 3.90 -23.94 -7.00
CA SER A 35 4.59 -23.08 -6.05
C SER A 35 3.99 -21.67 -6.09
N ALA A 36 3.47 -21.22 -4.95
CA ALA A 36 2.97 -19.87 -4.74
C ALA A 36 3.97 -19.08 -3.90
N ARG A 37 4.28 -17.85 -4.29
CA ARG A 37 5.25 -17.01 -3.58
C ARG A 37 4.59 -16.38 -2.36
N ARG A 38 5.36 -16.19 -1.29
CA ARG A 38 4.91 -15.42 -0.14
C ARG A 38 4.74 -13.95 -0.55
N VAL A 39 3.66 -13.32 -0.08
CA VAL A 39 3.42 -11.89 -0.30
C VAL A 39 3.21 -11.18 1.02
N PHE A 40 3.64 -9.92 1.08
CA PHE A 40 3.36 -9.02 2.17
C PHE A 40 2.26 -8.08 1.70
N SER A 41 1.03 -8.30 2.16
CA SER A 41 -0.06 -7.35 1.91
C SER A 41 0.16 -6.09 2.72
N ALA A 42 -0.28 -4.97 2.16
CA ALA A 42 -0.41 -3.76 2.94
C ALA A 42 -1.41 -4.04 4.07
N PRO A 43 -1.09 -3.67 5.33
CA PRO A 43 -2.11 -3.69 6.37
C PRO A 43 -3.27 -2.78 5.96
N HIS A 44 -4.44 -2.99 6.56
CA HIS A 44 -5.60 -2.15 6.30
C HIS A 44 -5.35 -0.74 6.86
N LEU A 45 -4.68 0.11 6.08
CA LEU A 45 -4.39 1.49 6.44
C LEU A 45 -5.58 2.37 6.08
N THR A 46 -6.10 3.10 7.07
CA THR A 46 -7.01 4.21 6.81
C THR A 46 -6.21 5.35 6.19
N THR A 47 -6.27 5.50 4.86
CA THR A 47 -5.55 6.55 4.15
C THR A 47 -6.34 7.86 4.11
N VAL A 48 -5.66 8.99 4.28
CA VAL A 48 -6.24 10.31 4.03
C VAL A 48 -6.36 10.54 2.52
N PRO A 49 -7.51 11.02 2.00
CA PRO A 49 -7.65 11.37 0.58
C PRO A 49 -6.57 12.35 0.13
N GLN A 50 -6.02 12.14 -1.07
CA GLN A 50 -4.87 12.91 -1.58
C GLN A 50 -5.13 14.43 -1.60
N GLN A 51 -6.37 14.85 -1.90
CA GLN A 51 -6.73 16.27 -1.92
C GLN A 51 -6.69 16.90 -0.52
N LEU A 52 -7.13 16.16 0.50
CA LEU A 52 -7.10 16.61 1.88
C LEU A 52 -5.67 16.64 2.42
N SER A 53 -4.87 15.61 2.15
CA SER A 53 -3.46 15.59 2.56
C SER A 53 -2.67 16.74 1.92
N ALA A 54 -2.92 17.05 0.64
CA ALA A 54 -2.31 18.19 -0.04
C ALA A 54 -2.72 19.54 0.56
N ALA A 55 -3.99 19.70 0.95
CA ALA A 55 -4.48 20.92 1.59
C ALA A 55 -3.84 21.13 2.97
N LEU A 56 -3.79 20.09 3.81
CA LEU A 56 -3.14 20.15 5.12
C LEU A 56 -1.64 20.45 4.99
N ALA A 57 -0.95 19.83 4.04
CA ALA A 57 0.47 20.10 3.78
C ALA A 57 0.74 21.52 3.27
N ARG A 58 -0.23 22.17 2.62
CA ARG A 58 -0.14 23.58 2.22
C ARG A 58 -0.39 24.51 3.40
N GLU A 59 -1.37 24.19 4.24
CA GLU A 59 -1.68 24.95 5.46
C GLU A 59 -0.47 25.00 6.40
N GLU A 60 0.14 23.85 6.70
CA GLU A 60 1.34 23.76 7.54
C GLU A 60 2.50 24.63 6.99
N ARG A 61 2.74 24.57 5.67
CA ARG A 61 3.81 25.36 5.02
C ARG A 61 3.55 26.86 5.03
N SER A 62 2.29 27.30 5.04
CA SER A 62 1.94 28.72 4.92
C SER A 62 2.56 29.62 5.99
N ARG A 63 2.89 29.06 7.16
CA ARG A 63 3.50 29.80 8.28
C ARG A 63 4.99 30.08 8.09
N SER A 64 5.72 29.20 7.40
CA SER A 64 7.20 29.22 7.41
C SER A 64 7.84 29.17 6.03
N ASP A 65 7.18 28.57 5.04
CA ASP A 65 7.67 28.47 3.67
C ASP A 65 6.48 28.49 2.68
N PRO A 66 5.75 29.62 2.58
CA PRO A 66 4.64 29.74 1.67
C PRO A 66 5.14 29.76 0.22
N GLU A 67 4.42 29.06 -0.65
CA GLU A 67 4.62 29.17 -2.09
C GLU A 67 4.15 30.55 -2.54
N VAL A 68 5.09 31.39 -3.00
CA VAL A 68 4.81 32.74 -3.52
C VAL A 68 4.88 32.74 -5.04
N VAL A 69 3.97 33.46 -5.67
CA VAL A 69 3.98 33.64 -7.13
C VAL A 69 4.67 34.97 -7.45
N THR A 70 5.63 34.95 -8.36
CA THR A 70 6.37 36.15 -8.80
C THR A 70 5.70 36.89 -9.95
N GLU A 71 4.73 36.25 -10.61
CA GLU A 71 4.02 36.78 -11.77
C GLU A 71 2.53 36.41 -11.71
N VAL A 72 1.66 37.20 -12.35
CA VAL A 72 0.22 36.90 -12.36
C VAL A 72 -0.02 35.68 -13.26
N PRO A 73 -0.65 34.59 -12.76
CA PRO A 73 -0.95 33.43 -13.57
C PRO A 73 -1.86 33.80 -14.76
N PRO A 74 -1.66 33.20 -15.94
CA PRO A 74 -2.50 33.48 -17.10
C PRO A 74 -3.96 33.12 -16.79
N SER A 75 -4.90 33.95 -17.24
CA SER A 75 -6.33 33.69 -17.03
C SER A 75 -6.75 32.43 -17.79
N ARG A 76 -7.36 31.49 -17.07
CA ARG A 76 -7.95 30.29 -17.67
C ARG A 76 -9.30 30.70 -18.28
N ARG A 77 -9.32 30.95 -19.58
CA ARG A 77 -10.57 31.12 -20.36
C ARG A 77 -11.27 29.78 -20.56
#